data_AF-A0A0U5NU44-F1
#
_entry.id   AF-A0A0U5NU44-F1
#
_cell.length_a   1.000
_cell.length_b   1.000
_cell.length_c   1.000
_cell.angle_alpha   90.00
_cell.angle_beta   90.00
_cell.angle_gamma   90.00
#
_symmetry.space_group_name_H-M   'P 1'
#
loop_
_entity.id
_entity.type
_entity.pdbx_description
1 polymer ?
#
loop_
_entity_poly.entity_id
_entity_poly.type
_entity_poly.pdbx_seq_one_letter_code
_entity_poly.pdbx_strand_id
1 'polypeptide(L)'
;MIKAGKRLYIAVTILEVLFLAGSYIVDYFTRKKMGMARFVIYKNYAWEEKYPMVTLSYIVIIALSILTVAVVILFLRVIFLKKSQRTDRREYIMVGIMILLTLLYVCFTLACSKETQRSYYFVSALYGIAAVLQIVKAGTVLIRRRNEKSVK
;
A
#
# COMPACT_ATOMS: atom_id res chain seq x y z
N MET A 1 18.53 21.37 -2.82
CA MET A 1 17.30 20.58 -3.08
C MET A 1 16.98 19.45 -2.07
N ILE A 2 17.79 19.22 -1.02
CA ILE A 2 17.59 18.12 -0.03
C ILE A 2 16.33 18.29 0.85
N LYS A 3 15.85 19.52 1.06
CA LYS A 3 14.67 19.84 1.89
C LYS A 3 13.33 19.43 1.27
N ALA A 4 13.21 19.34 -0.06
CA ALA A 4 11.95 19.01 -0.74
C ALA A 4 11.63 17.51 -0.60
N GLY A 5 12.61 16.63 -0.83
CA GLY A 5 12.44 15.18 -0.69
C GLY A 5 12.10 14.74 0.73
N LYS A 6 12.66 15.41 1.75
CA LYS A 6 12.34 15.12 3.16
C LYS A 6 10.89 15.52 3.52
N ARG A 7 10.42 16.67 3.01
CA ARG A 7 9.03 17.13 3.22
C ARG A 7 8.03 16.20 2.55
N LEU A 8 8.29 15.80 1.30
CA LEU A 8 7.46 14.84 0.58
C LEU A 8 7.43 13.48 1.28
N TYR A 9 8.56 12.97 1.76
CA TYR A 9 8.60 11.71 2.50
C TYR A 9 7.74 11.74 3.76
N ILE A 10 7.79 12.83 4.53
CA ILE A 10 6.96 13.03 5.72
C ILE A 10 5.48 13.14 5.32
N ALA A 11 5.15 13.92 4.29
CA ALA A 11 3.79 14.07 3.81
C ALA A 11 3.18 12.73 3.36
N VAL A 12 3.92 11.92 2.60
CA VAL A 12 3.48 10.58 2.17
C VAL A 12 3.27 9.67 3.38
N THR A 13 4.14 9.74 4.40
CA THR A 13 4.00 8.92 5.61
C THR A 13 2.78 9.34 6.43
N ILE A 14 2.50 10.64 6.56
CA ILE A 14 1.28 11.13 7.22
C ILE A 14 0.05 10.65 6.45
N LEU A 15 0.10 10.74 5.11
CA LEU A 15 -0.99 10.33 4.24
C LEU A 15 -1.27 8.81 4.34
N GLU A 16 -0.24 7.97 4.43
CA GLU A 16 -0.38 6.53 4.69
C GLU A 16 -1.10 6.26 6.02
N VAL A 17 -0.68 6.93 7.10
CA VAL A 17 -1.32 6.79 8.41
C VAL A 17 -2.78 7.26 8.37
N LEU A 18 -3.08 8.33 7.63
CA LEU A 18 -4.44 8.82 7.42
C LEU A 18 -5.29 7.81 6.64
N PHE A 19 -4.75 7.13 5.63
CA PHE A 19 -5.48 6.09 4.91
C PHE A 19 -5.76 4.86 5.78
N LEU A 20 -4.80 4.46 6.62
CA LEU A 20 -4.99 3.36 7.57
C LEU A 20 -6.00 3.72 8.67
N ALA A 21 -5.94 4.93 9.23
CA ALA A 21 -6.93 5.40 10.19
C ALA A 21 -8.31 5.56 9.54
N GLY A 22 -8.35 6.08 8.30
CA GLY A 22 -9.56 6.25 7.51
C GLY A 22 -10.26 4.92 7.24
N SER A 23 -9.50 3.84 6.98
CA SER A 23 -10.09 2.52 6.73
C SER A 23 -10.81 2.01 7.98
N TYR A 24 -10.21 2.15 9.17
CA TYR A 24 -10.83 1.82 10.44
C TYR A 24 -12.08 2.68 10.72
N ILE A 25 -12.00 3.98 10.46
CA ILE A 25 -13.11 4.93 10.67
C ILE A 25 -14.30 4.57 9.77
N VAL A 26 -14.08 4.34 8.48
CA VAL A 26 -15.12 3.96 7.52
C VAL A 26 -15.77 2.66 7.95
N ASP A 27 -14.98 1.69 8.38
CA ASP A 27 -15.47 0.40 8.84
C ASP A 27 -16.34 0.52 10.11
N TYR A 28 -15.85 1.29 11.09
CA TYR A 28 -16.59 1.58 12.32
C TYR A 28 -17.92 2.26 12.06
N PHE A 29 -17.94 3.32 11.25
CA PHE A 29 -19.18 4.05 10.93
C PHE A 29 -20.15 3.22 10.11
N THR A 30 -19.66 2.35 9.23
CA THR A 30 -20.50 1.44 8.45
C THR A 30 -21.21 0.43 9.36
N ARG A 31 -20.55 -0.05 10.42
CA ARG A 31 -21.20 -0.93 11.41
C ARG A 31 -22.14 -0.19 12.35
N LYS A 32 -21.75 1.00 12.83
CA LYS A 32 -22.46 1.72 13.91
C LYS A 32 -23.62 2.58 13.42
N LYS A 33 -23.54 3.15 12.21
CA LYS A 33 -24.57 4.05 11.65
C LYS A 33 -25.28 3.43 10.46
N MET A 34 -26.57 3.13 10.62
CA MET A 34 -27.40 2.56 9.54
C MET A 34 -27.42 3.41 8.26
N GLY A 35 -27.39 4.74 8.38
CA GLY A 35 -27.36 5.64 7.21
C GLY A 35 -26.11 5.46 6.35
N MET A 36 -24.94 5.34 6.99
CA MET A 36 -23.68 5.06 6.28
C MET A 36 -23.68 3.66 5.66
N ALA A 37 -24.27 2.67 6.35
CA ALA A 37 -24.42 1.33 5.78
C ALA A 37 -25.25 1.35 4.48
N ARG A 38 -26.39 2.06 4.47
CA ARG A 38 -27.23 2.19 3.26
C ARG A 38 -26.49 2.88 2.12
N PHE A 39 -25.77 3.96 2.41
CA PHE A 39 -24.97 4.67 1.40
C PHE A 39 -23.89 3.77 0.78
N VAL A 40 -23.14 3.05 1.62
CA VAL A 40 -22.07 2.15 1.17
C VAL A 40 -22.65 1.01 0.32
N ILE A 41 -23.76 0.40 0.74
CA ILE A 41 -24.43 -0.66 -0.04
C ILE A 41 -24.87 -0.13 -1.41
N TYR A 42 -25.53 1.03 -1.45
CA TYR A 42 -25.97 1.62 -2.72
C TYR A 42 -24.80 1.88 -3.68
N LYS A 43 -23.69 2.41 -3.15
CA LYS A 43 -22.48 2.64 -3.97
C LYS A 43 -21.83 1.34 -4.43
N ASN A 44 -21.80 0.31 -3.60
CA ASN A 44 -21.27 -1.00 -3.98
C ASN A 44 -22.08 -1.60 -5.14
N TYR A 45 -23.42 -1.54 -5.09
CA TYR A 45 -24.26 -2.03 -6.18
C TYR A 45 -24.00 -1.28 -7.48
N ALA A 46 -23.96 0.05 -7.45
CA ALA A 46 -23.67 0.86 -8.64
C ALA A 46 -22.27 0.56 -9.24
N TRP A 47 -21.32 0.17 -8.40
CA TRP A 47 -19.98 -0.22 -8.81
C TRP A 47 -19.90 -1.62 -9.42
N GLU A 48 -20.59 -2.60 -8.83
CA GLU A 48 -20.69 -3.96 -9.38
C GLU A 48 -21.44 -4.00 -10.71
N GLU A 49 -22.46 -3.15 -10.88
CA GLU A 49 -23.20 -3.04 -12.14
C GLU A 49 -22.31 -2.50 -13.27
N LYS A 50 -21.42 -1.56 -12.96
CA LYS A 50 -20.60 -0.88 -13.95
C LYS A 50 -19.24 -1.53 -14.20
N TYR A 51 -18.69 -2.26 -13.22
CA TYR A 51 -17.33 -2.79 -13.27
C TYR A 51 -17.26 -4.22 -12.71
N PRO A 52 -16.44 -5.10 -13.31
CA PRO A 52 -16.18 -6.43 -12.77
C PRO A 52 -15.27 -6.34 -11.53
N MET A 53 -15.84 -5.91 -10.40
CA MET A 53 -15.11 -5.58 -9.17
C MET A 53 -14.30 -6.74 -8.60
N VAL A 54 -14.78 -7.98 -8.76
CA VAL A 54 -14.05 -9.19 -8.34
C VAL A 54 -12.75 -9.32 -9.13
N THR A 55 -12.83 -9.23 -10.47
CA THR A 55 -11.66 -9.33 -11.35
C THR A 55 -10.67 -8.18 -11.09
N LEU A 56 -11.17 -6.96 -10.87
CA LEU A 56 -10.32 -5.82 -10.54
C LEU A 56 -9.56 -6.02 -9.23
N SER A 57 -10.21 -6.56 -8.20
CA SER A 57 -9.56 -6.89 -6.92
C SER A 57 -8.36 -7.82 -7.11
N TYR A 58 -8.53 -8.89 -7.89
CA TYR A 58 -7.46 -9.83 -8.20
C TYR A 58 -6.34 -9.21 -9.04
N ILE A 59 -6.68 -8.39 -10.04
CA ILE A 59 -5.67 -7.66 -10.84
C ILE A 59 -4.83 -6.78 -9.92
N VAL A 60 -5.44 -6.06 -8.98
CA VAL A 60 -4.70 -5.20 -8.04
C VAL A 60 -3.82 -6.02 -7.09
N ILE A 61 -4.31 -7.16 -6.56
CA ILE A 61 -3.49 -8.08 -5.76
C ILE A 61 -2.25 -8.53 -6.55
N ILE A 62 -2.44 -8.98 -7.78
CA ILE A 62 -1.34 -9.47 -8.64
C ILE A 62 -0.37 -8.33 -8.95
N ALA A 63 -0.88 -7.15 -9.33
CA ALA A 63 -0.04 -6.00 -9.63
C ALA A 63 0.80 -5.55 -8.41
N LEU A 64 0.20 -5.45 -7.22
CA LEU A 64 0.90 -5.04 -6.01
C LEU A 64 1.90 -6.07 -5.52
N SER A 65 1.58 -7.37 -5.63
CA SER A 65 2.49 -8.44 -5.26
C SER A 65 3.72 -8.47 -6.18
N ILE A 66 3.52 -8.38 -7.50
CA ILE A 66 4.62 -8.28 -8.48
C ILE A 66 5.51 -7.06 -8.16
N LEU A 67 4.91 -5.90 -7.92
CA LEU A 67 5.67 -4.68 -7.64
C LEU A 67 6.46 -4.78 -6.32
N THR A 68 5.87 -5.38 -5.29
CA THR A 68 6.52 -5.63 -4.00
C THR A 68 7.72 -6.56 -4.19
N VAL A 69 7.56 -7.65 -4.92
CA VAL A 69 8.65 -8.59 -5.24
C VAL A 69 9.76 -7.90 -6.03
N ALA A 70 9.41 -7.07 -7.02
CA ALA A 70 10.39 -6.31 -7.79
C ALA A 70 11.23 -5.37 -6.91
N VAL A 71 10.62 -4.67 -5.96
CA VAL A 71 11.33 -3.80 -5.01
C VAL A 71 12.22 -4.60 -4.06
N VAL A 72 11.76 -5.78 -3.59
CA VAL A 72 12.57 -6.67 -2.75
C VAL A 72 13.78 -7.23 -3.52
N ILE A 73 13.61 -7.63 -4.78
CA ILE A 73 14.73 -8.08 -5.64
C ILE A 73 15.73 -6.93 -5.84
N LEU A 74 15.25 -5.72 -6.09
CA LEU A 74 16.12 -4.53 -6.20
C LEU A 74 16.90 -4.31 -4.91
N PHE A 75 16.23 -4.41 -3.75
CA PHE A 75 16.87 -4.32 -2.44
C PHE A 75 17.96 -5.38 -2.23
N LEU A 76 17.66 -6.66 -2.50
CA LEU A 76 18.62 -7.76 -2.40
C LEU A 76 19.81 -7.57 -3.34
N ARG A 77 19.56 -7.14 -4.59
CA ARG A 77 20.63 -6.86 -5.56
C ARG A 77 21.54 -5.73 -5.09
N VAL A 78 20.98 -4.67 -4.49
CA VAL A 78 21.77 -3.57 -3.92
C VAL A 78 22.65 -4.07 -2.77
N ILE A 79 22.14 -4.96 -1.90
CA ILE A 79 22.92 -5.55 -0.80
C ILE A 79 24.03 -6.46 -1.34
N PHE A 80 23.67 -7.39 -2.23
CA PHE A 80 24.58 -8.45 -2.69
C PHE A 80 25.72 -7.91 -3.55
N LEU A 81 25.44 -6.98 -4.47
CA LEU A 81 26.48 -6.35 -5.31
C LEU A 81 27.39 -5.39 -4.54
N LYS A 82 26.94 -4.87 -3.39
CA LYS A 82 27.69 -3.90 -2.58
C LYS A 82 28.16 -4.50 -1.25
N LYS A 83 28.81 -5.67 -1.31
CA LYS A 83 29.40 -6.52 -0.24
C LYS A 83 30.11 -5.81 0.95
N SER A 84 30.24 -4.49 0.98
CA SER A 84 30.99 -3.73 1.99
C SER A 84 30.28 -2.47 2.55
N GLN A 85 29.10 -2.07 2.06
CA GLN A 85 28.43 -0.87 2.60
C GLN A 85 27.27 -1.23 3.53
N ARG A 86 27.38 -0.84 4.81
CA ARG A 86 26.29 -0.93 5.81
C ARG A 86 25.00 -0.34 5.22
N THR A 87 24.07 -1.21 4.85
CA THR A 87 22.67 -0.84 4.65
C THR A 87 22.16 -0.28 5.98
N ASP A 88 21.60 0.93 5.94
CA ASP A 88 21.08 1.56 7.15
C ASP A 88 19.91 0.77 7.70
N ARG A 89 19.82 0.65 9.04
CA ARG A 89 18.69 -0.01 9.73
C ARG A 89 17.33 0.53 9.27
N ARG A 90 17.28 1.81 8.86
CA ARG A 90 16.09 2.49 8.34
C ARG A 90 15.56 1.88 7.05
N GLU A 91 16.44 1.43 6.15
CA GLU A 91 16.04 0.86 4.86
C GLU A 91 15.44 -0.54 5.05
N TYR A 92 16.01 -1.34 5.96
CA TYR A 92 15.42 -2.62 6.37
C TYR A 92 14.03 -2.45 6.99
N ILE A 93 13.88 -1.50 7.93
CA ILE A 93 12.58 -1.22 8.56
C ILE A 93 11.55 -0.81 7.51
N MET A 94 11.94 0.06 6.57
CA MET A 94 11.05 0.55 5.53
C MET A 94 10.57 -0.56 4.58
N VAL A 95 11.48 -1.44 4.13
CA VAL A 95 11.14 -2.61 3.30
C VAL A 95 10.30 -3.60 4.10
N GLY A 96 10.60 -3.81 5.39
CA GLY A 96 9.79 -4.63 6.28
C GLY A 96 8.35 -4.13 6.42
N ILE A 97 8.17 -2.82 6.63
CA ILE A 97 6.83 -2.19 6.69
C ILE A 97 6.11 -2.32 5.34
N MET A 98 6.81 -2.19 4.22
CA MET A 98 6.24 -2.39 2.88
C MET A 98 5.70 -3.81 2.72
N ILE A 99 6.50 -4.83 3.04
CA ILE A 99 6.08 -6.24 2.95
C ILE A 99 4.89 -6.49 3.87
N LEU A 100 4.94 -5.99 5.11
CA LEU A 100 3.85 -6.13 6.08
C LEU A 100 2.54 -5.50 5.56
N LEU A 101 2.59 -4.28 5.01
CA LEU A 101 1.41 -3.60 4.47
C LEU A 101 0.83 -4.31 3.24
N THR A 102 1.68 -4.77 2.32
CA THR A 102 1.21 -5.54 1.17
C THR A 102 0.58 -6.86 1.61
N LEU A 103 1.18 -7.57 2.57
CA LEU A 103 0.61 -8.79 3.13
C LEU A 103 -0.73 -8.50 3.82
N LEU A 104 -0.83 -7.44 4.60
CA LEU A 104 -2.08 -7.02 5.23
C LEU A 104 -3.16 -6.77 4.19
N TYR A 105 -2.85 -6.05 3.11
CA TYR A 105 -3.79 -5.83 2.00
C TYR A 105 -4.23 -7.14 1.34
N VAL A 106 -3.29 -8.04 1.03
CA VAL A 106 -3.61 -9.33 0.38
C VAL A 106 -4.45 -10.21 1.30
N CYS A 107 -4.04 -10.36 2.56
CA CYS A 107 -4.79 -11.10 3.57
C CYS A 107 -6.18 -10.51 3.76
N PHE A 108 -6.33 -9.19 3.86
CA PHE A 108 -7.64 -8.54 3.98
C PHE A 108 -8.52 -8.80 2.75
N THR A 109 -7.95 -8.66 1.56
CA THR A 109 -8.69 -8.81 0.29
C THR A 109 -9.12 -10.26 0.05
N LEU A 110 -8.34 -11.25 0.50
CA LEU A 110 -8.67 -12.67 0.36
C LEU A 110 -9.53 -13.23 1.51
N ALA A 111 -9.29 -12.79 2.75
CA ALA A 111 -10.00 -13.30 3.93
C ALA A 111 -11.36 -12.64 4.14
N CYS A 112 -11.51 -11.37 3.76
CA CYS A 112 -12.79 -10.69 3.80
C CYS A 112 -13.49 -10.81 2.45
N SER A 113 -14.73 -11.27 2.45
CA SER A 113 -15.63 -11.21 1.30
C SER A 113 -16.70 -10.15 1.53
N LYS A 114 -17.33 -9.67 0.45
CA LYS A 114 -18.44 -8.71 0.50
C LYS A 114 -19.62 -9.20 1.36
N GLU A 115 -19.79 -10.52 1.44
CA GLU A 115 -20.81 -11.17 2.26
C GLU A 115 -20.52 -11.03 3.76
N THR A 116 -19.26 -10.97 4.14
CA THR A 116 -18.81 -10.81 5.53
C THR A 116 -18.81 -9.35 5.96
N GLN A 117 -18.45 -8.43 5.06
CA GLN A 117 -18.23 -7.02 5.41
C GLN A 117 -18.65 -6.06 4.30
N ARG A 118 -19.73 -5.31 4.55
CA ARG A 118 -20.31 -4.35 3.58
C ARG A 118 -19.37 -3.22 3.19
N SER A 119 -18.44 -2.84 4.07
CA SER A 119 -17.41 -1.82 3.85
C SER A 119 -16.20 -2.31 3.04
N TYR A 120 -16.21 -3.58 2.59
CA TYR A 120 -15.07 -4.25 1.95
C TYR A 120 -14.42 -3.42 0.84
N TYR A 121 -15.18 -2.95 -0.16
CA TYR A 121 -14.60 -2.22 -1.30
C TYR A 121 -13.93 -0.90 -0.91
N PHE A 122 -14.49 -0.18 0.07
CA PHE A 122 -13.89 1.07 0.56
C PHE A 122 -12.65 0.81 1.40
N VAL A 123 -12.70 -0.19 2.28
CA VAL A 123 -11.59 -0.53 3.17
C VAL A 123 -10.42 -1.13 2.38
N SER A 124 -10.69 -2.02 1.42
CA SER A 124 -9.67 -2.59 0.55
C SER A 124 -9.02 -1.52 -0.33
N ALA A 125 -9.79 -0.58 -0.88
CA ALA A 125 -9.24 0.55 -1.64
C ALA A 125 -8.29 1.41 -0.80
N LEU A 126 -8.66 1.73 0.45
CA LEU A 126 -7.81 2.52 1.36
C LEU A 126 -6.51 1.78 1.71
N TYR A 127 -6.57 0.48 1.99
CA TYR A 127 -5.38 -0.34 2.20
C TYR A 127 -4.52 -0.45 0.93
N GLY A 128 -5.14 -0.60 -0.24
CA GLY A 128 -4.45 -0.66 -1.52
C GLY A 128 -3.68 0.63 -1.82
N ILE A 129 -4.30 1.79 -1.59
CA ILE A 129 -3.64 3.10 -1.75
C ILE A 129 -2.46 3.23 -0.78
N ALA A 130 -2.63 2.85 0.49
CA ALA A 130 -1.55 2.87 1.47
C ALA A 130 -0.37 1.97 1.04
N ALA A 131 -0.65 0.78 0.51
CA ALA A 131 0.37 -0.12 -0.01
C ALA A 131 1.11 0.47 -1.22
N VAL A 132 0.40 1.07 -2.19
CA VAL A 132 1.01 1.75 -3.35
C VAL A 132 1.96 2.85 -2.89
N LEU A 133 1.52 3.71 -1.96
CA LEU A 133 2.35 4.80 -1.44
C LEU A 133 3.65 4.28 -0.82
N GLN A 134 3.55 3.23 0.01
CA GLN A 134 4.71 2.63 0.66
C GLN A 134 5.67 2.01 -0.37
N ILE A 135 5.15 1.34 -1.40
CA ILE A 135 5.96 0.74 -2.47
C ILE A 135 6.68 1.82 -3.29
N VAL A 136 5.98 2.88 -3.70
CA VAL A 136 6.57 4.01 -4.44
C VAL A 136 7.66 4.68 -3.61
N LYS A 137 7.40 4.91 -2.32
CA LYS A 137 8.37 5.48 -1.39
C LYS A 137 9.62 4.61 -1.31
N ALA A 138 9.45 3.29 -1.13
CA ALA A 138 10.55 2.33 -1.02
C ALA A 138 11.36 2.25 -2.32
N GLY A 139 10.68 2.13 -3.47
CA GLY A 139 11.32 2.11 -4.77
C GLY A 139 12.16 3.37 -5.04
N THR A 140 11.62 4.55 -4.73
CA THR A 140 12.31 5.83 -4.95
C THR A 140 13.62 5.92 -4.15
N VAL A 141 13.60 5.50 -2.87
CA VAL A 141 14.80 5.51 -2.01
C VAL A 141 15.87 4.57 -2.55
N LEU A 142 15.49 3.36 -2.96
CA LEU A 142 16.43 2.37 -3.47
C LEU A 142 17.01 2.73 -4.84
N ILE A 143 16.19 3.28 -5.74
CA ILE A 143 16.65 3.78 -7.05
C ILE A 143 17.64 4.94 -6.86
N ARG A 144 17.34 5.88 -5.96
CA ARG A 144 18.25 6.98 -5.67
C ARG A 144 19.61 6.50 -5.15
N ARG A 145 19.62 5.53 -4.22
CA ARG A 145 20.84 4.86 -3.71
C ARG A 145 21.64 4.15 -4.81
N ARG A 146 20.97 3.64 -5.85
CA ARG A 146 21.62 3.08 -7.04
C ARG A 146 22.33 4.18 -7.84
N ASN A 147 21.62 5.29 -8.12
CA ASN A 147 22.09 6.37 -9.01
C ASN A 147 23.17 7.27 -8.37
N GLU A 148 23.10 7.58 -7.08
CA GLU A 148 24.11 8.41 -6.39
C GLU A 148 25.53 7.80 -6.40
N LYS A 149 25.66 6.53 -6.83
CA LYS A 149 26.94 5.84 -6.95
C LYS A 149 27.36 5.50 -8.38
N SER A 150 26.54 5.71 -9.41
CA SER A 150 27.03 5.62 -10.80
C SER A 150 27.80 6.89 -11.22
N VAL A 151 27.77 7.92 -10.37
CA VAL A 151 28.39 9.24 -10.61
C VAL A 151 29.68 9.41 -9.77
N LYS A 152 30.05 8.43 -8.95
CA LYS A 152 31.32 8.37 -8.21
C LYS A 152 32.18 7.25 -8.77
#